data_AF-A0A9P9E4C4-F1
#
_entry.id   AF-A0A9P9E4C4-F1
#
_cell.length_a   1.000
_cell.length_b   1.000
_cell.length_c   1.000
_cell.angle_alpha   90.00
_cell.angle_beta   90.00
_cell.angle_gamma   90.00
#
_symmetry.space_group_name_H-M   'P 1'
#
loop_
_entity.id
_entity.type
_entity.pdbx_description
1 polymer ?
#
loop_
_entity_poly.entity_id
_entity_poly.type
_entity_poly.pdbx_seq_one_letter_code
_entity_poly.pdbx_strand_id
1 'polypeptide(L)'
;MLLQSAKLLSQTSTSPNPTIHTITTHLSALPTLLKTLYLFTANDFTTFAIPTTLFALFASLSGPLLTTNPSPSLLPILSRLPAALLIVWANLLIFNISNQRTPTAVAEDKINKPHRPLPSGRISTESSRRLLLCVIPLVLALGWALQCWQETLLLFTATWMYNDLQGCDEDWVLRNALIALGYGLYSSAALRVVVGRGESVTGMGIQWVGIVTAVMFVTQHICDIKDVEGDRIRGRRSAPIVLGDEMVRWSVAAPVVVCSVLCPAFFGLGVRASLITLGMGALVAGRTVVWRDLKSDKLTWKLWAAWTVGLFALPLVSNHEVLGRLWGELLGLFCAGSECTTSLNVVAVSGVTLAVEGRRLYGQIVCGEVTGNVSVPTIIVDGVS
;
A
#
# COMPACT_ATOMS: atom_id res chain seq x y z
N MET A 1 55.94 59.18 -8.93
CA MET A 1 56.21 58.10 -9.92
C MET A 1 55.80 56.79 -9.26
N LEU A 2 54.88 56.05 -9.91
CA LEU A 2 54.48 54.66 -9.62
C LEU A 2 53.72 54.37 -8.30
N LEU A 3 52.45 54.80 -8.16
CA LEU A 3 51.48 54.11 -7.27
C LEU A 3 50.00 54.47 -7.51
N GLN A 4 49.62 54.98 -8.68
CA GLN A 4 48.24 55.42 -8.97
C GLN A 4 47.57 54.70 -10.16
N SER A 5 48.13 53.58 -10.62
CA SER A 5 47.68 52.91 -11.87
C SER A 5 47.12 51.49 -11.68
N ALA A 6 46.82 51.05 -10.45
CA ALA A 6 46.38 49.68 -10.18
C ALA A 6 45.00 49.57 -9.49
N LYS A 7 44.18 50.63 -9.54
CA LYS A 7 42.85 50.67 -8.89
C LYS A 7 41.67 50.52 -9.85
N LEU A 8 41.90 50.09 -11.10
CA LEU A 8 40.86 49.97 -12.13
C LEU A 8 40.63 48.55 -12.70
N LEU A 9 41.23 47.49 -12.14
CA LEU A 9 41.16 46.14 -12.74
C LEU A 9 40.90 44.99 -11.75
N SER A 10 40.10 45.18 -10.69
CA SER A 10 39.63 44.03 -9.88
C SER A 10 38.16 44.08 -9.45
N GLN A 11 37.33 44.81 -10.18
CA GLN A 11 35.86 44.65 -10.11
C GLN A 11 35.37 43.85 -11.32
N THR A 12 35.87 42.63 -11.49
CA THR A 12 35.12 41.58 -12.16
C THR A 12 34.25 40.90 -11.12
N SER A 13 33.12 41.55 -10.79
CA SER A 13 32.03 40.88 -10.09
C SER A 13 31.53 39.77 -11.01
N THR A 14 31.95 38.55 -10.75
CA THR A 14 31.36 37.33 -11.33
C THR A 14 29.92 37.24 -10.84
N SER A 15 29.00 37.86 -11.59
CA SER A 15 27.57 37.60 -11.46
C SER A 15 27.36 36.09 -11.50
N PRO A 16 26.72 35.46 -10.49
CA PRO A 16 26.48 34.03 -10.51
C PRO A 16 25.63 33.69 -11.74
N ASN A 17 26.11 32.73 -12.52
CA ASN A 17 25.46 32.29 -13.76
C ASN A 17 23.98 31.91 -13.45
N PRO A 18 22.97 32.58 -14.04
CA PRO A 18 21.56 32.42 -13.68
C PRO A 18 21.08 30.97 -13.83
N THR A 19 21.67 30.22 -14.77
CA THR A 19 21.42 28.79 -15.01
C THR A 19 21.83 27.91 -13.83
N ILE A 20 22.96 28.20 -13.18
CA ILE A 20 23.45 27.41 -12.03
C ILE A 20 22.59 27.69 -10.79
N HIS A 21 22.18 28.94 -10.58
CA HIS A 21 21.29 29.28 -9.48
C HIS A 21 19.89 28.64 -9.63
N THR A 22 19.38 28.58 -10.87
CA THR A 22 18.12 27.90 -11.22
C THR A 22 18.20 26.38 -10.98
N ILE A 23 19.29 25.72 -11.40
CA ILE A 23 19.47 24.28 -11.16
C ILE A 23 19.59 23.97 -9.67
N THR A 24 20.34 24.79 -8.92
CA THR A 24 20.54 24.62 -7.47
C THR A 24 19.25 24.81 -6.67
N THR A 25 18.39 25.74 -7.09
CA THR A 25 17.07 25.97 -6.48
C THR A 25 16.05 24.87 -6.82
N HIS A 26 16.13 24.25 -8.00
CA HIS A 26 15.30 23.08 -8.32
C HIS A 26 15.73 21.83 -7.54
N LEU A 27 17.03 21.61 -7.36
CA LEU A 27 17.55 20.47 -6.58
C LEU A 27 17.23 20.58 -5.08
N SER A 28 17.23 21.79 -4.52
CA SER A 28 16.84 22.00 -3.11
C SER A 28 15.33 21.84 -2.88
N ALA A 29 14.50 21.99 -3.92
CA ALA A 29 13.05 21.78 -3.86
C ALA A 29 12.62 20.31 -4.00
N LEU A 30 13.48 19.44 -4.54
CA LEU A 30 13.15 18.03 -4.80
C LEU A 30 12.76 17.23 -3.55
N PRO A 31 13.49 17.30 -2.41
CA PRO A 31 13.08 16.58 -1.19
C PRO A 31 11.71 17.02 -0.68
N THR A 32 11.42 18.33 -0.78
CA THR A 32 10.12 18.89 -0.39
C THR A 32 8.99 18.37 -1.26
N LEU A 33 9.20 18.32 -2.59
CA LEU A 33 8.26 17.77 -3.54
C LEU A 33 8.01 16.28 -3.27
N LEU A 34 9.06 15.46 -3.16
CA LEU A 34 8.93 14.03 -2.88
C LEU A 34 8.17 13.77 -1.58
N LYS A 35 8.48 14.53 -0.52
CA LYS A 35 7.73 14.46 0.74
C LYS A 35 6.27 14.87 0.55
N THR A 36 5.95 15.84 -0.31
CA THR A 36 4.57 16.24 -0.61
C THR A 36 3.82 15.12 -1.35
N LEU A 37 4.43 14.53 -2.38
CA LEU A 37 3.85 13.40 -3.13
C LEU A 37 3.61 12.19 -2.22
N TYR A 38 4.56 11.86 -1.35
CA TYR A 38 4.39 10.80 -0.37
C TYR A 38 3.22 11.09 0.59
N LEU A 39 3.11 12.31 1.14
CA LEU A 39 2.03 12.64 2.07
C LEU A 39 0.62 12.56 1.46
N PHE A 40 0.45 12.71 0.14
CA PHE A 40 -0.83 12.44 -0.52
C PHE A 40 -1.27 10.98 -0.35
N THR A 41 -0.31 10.04 -0.29
CA THR A 41 -0.54 8.59 -0.35
C THR A 41 -0.22 7.84 0.95
N ALA A 42 0.38 8.52 1.94
CA ALA A 42 0.96 7.91 3.14
C ALA A 42 -0.04 7.03 3.93
N ASN A 43 -1.30 7.45 4.03
CA ASN A 43 -2.34 6.70 4.73
C ASN A 43 -2.72 5.39 4.04
N ASP A 44 -2.57 5.33 2.72
CA ASP A 44 -3.00 4.20 1.89
C ASP A 44 -1.82 3.29 1.54
N PHE A 45 -0.58 3.72 1.80
CA PHE A 45 0.61 2.97 1.40
C PHE A 45 0.64 1.56 2.04
N THR A 46 0.43 1.49 3.35
CA THR A 46 0.50 0.23 4.11
C THR A 46 -0.76 -0.62 4.02
N THR A 47 -1.92 0.01 3.80
CA THR A 47 -3.23 -0.65 3.80
C THR A 47 -3.77 -0.92 2.40
N PHE A 48 -3.13 -0.37 1.36
CA PHE A 48 -3.53 -0.54 -0.04
C PHE A 48 -2.34 -0.90 -0.94
N ALA A 49 -1.35 -0.01 -1.08
CA ALA A 49 -0.29 -0.19 -2.09
C ALA A 49 0.59 -1.43 -1.84
N ILE A 50 0.94 -1.69 -0.59
CA ILE A 50 1.64 -2.91 -0.19
C ILE A 50 0.75 -4.15 -0.44
N PRO A 51 -0.48 -4.23 0.07
CA PRO A 51 -1.38 -5.36 -0.22
C PRO A 51 -1.58 -5.69 -1.71
N THR A 52 -1.78 -4.71 -2.58
CA THR A 52 -1.94 -4.94 -4.02
C THR A 52 -0.64 -5.45 -4.67
N THR A 53 0.51 -5.00 -4.18
CA THR A 53 1.82 -5.49 -4.63
C THR A 53 2.06 -6.92 -4.14
N LEU A 54 1.64 -7.25 -2.91
CA LEU A 54 1.70 -8.61 -2.37
C LEU A 54 0.75 -9.56 -3.09
N PHE A 55 -0.44 -9.10 -3.49
CA PHE A 55 -1.32 -9.87 -4.37
C PHE A 55 -0.59 -10.30 -5.65
N ALA A 56 0.06 -9.34 -6.33
CA ALA A 56 0.83 -9.62 -7.54
C ALA A 56 1.98 -10.61 -7.30
N LEU A 57 2.72 -10.43 -6.20
CA LEU A 57 3.77 -11.36 -5.77
C LEU A 57 3.22 -12.79 -5.59
N PHE A 58 2.21 -12.97 -4.76
CA PHE A 58 1.66 -14.29 -4.42
C PHE A 58 1.01 -14.96 -5.63
N ALA A 59 0.27 -14.21 -6.44
CA ALA A 59 -0.31 -14.74 -7.66
C ALA A 59 0.76 -15.16 -8.68
N SER A 60 1.83 -14.37 -8.85
CA SER A 60 2.91 -14.72 -9.79
C SER A 60 3.72 -15.94 -9.33
N LEU A 61 3.96 -16.02 -8.01
CA LEU A 61 4.65 -17.14 -7.39
C LEU A 61 3.82 -18.43 -7.41
N SER A 62 2.48 -18.36 -7.51
CA SER A 62 1.63 -19.56 -7.64
C SER A 62 1.80 -20.30 -8.96
N GLY A 63 2.58 -19.74 -9.90
CA GLY A 63 2.99 -20.38 -11.13
C GLY A 63 1.81 -20.71 -12.06
N PRO A 64 1.67 -21.96 -12.54
CA PRO A 64 0.70 -22.34 -13.57
C PRO A 64 -0.75 -22.21 -13.11
N LEU A 65 -0.99 -22.03 -11.80
CA LEU A 65 -2.33 -21.87 -11.25
C LEU A 65 -2.96 -20.55 -11.72
N LEU A 66 -2.27 -19.43 -11.51
CA LEU A 66 -2.79 -18.10 -11.84
C LEU A 66 -2.07 -17.42 -13.01
N THR A 67 -0.94 -17.97 -13.46
CA THR A 67 -0.15 -17.46 -14.57
C THR A 67 0.21 -18.58 -15.54
N THR A 68 0.67 -18.27 -16.75
CA THR A 68 1.13 -19.30 -17.69
C THR A 68 2.52 -19.84 -17.37
N ASN A 69 3.21 -19.28 -16.38
CA ASN A 69 4.57 -19.67 -16.02
C ASN A 69 4.57 -21.01 -15.26
N PRO A 70 5.11 -22.11 -15.84
CA PRO A 70 5.10 -23.43 -15.19
C PRO A 70 6.11 -23.57 -14.03
N SER A 71 7.12 -22.70 -14.00
CA SER A 71 8.23 -22.76 -13.07
C SER A 71 8.63 -21.35 -12.63
N PRO A 72 7.83 -20.71 -11.77
CA PRO A 72 8.16 -19.39 -11.24
C PRO A 72 9.46 -19.46 -10.44
N SER A 73 10.37 -18.53 -10.72
CA SER A 73 11.59 -18.34 -9.92
C SER A 73 11.49 -17.04 -9.14
N LEU A 74 11.93 -17.08 -7.89
CA LEU A 74 11.77 -15.98 -6.93
C LEU A 74 12.52 -14.72 -7.36
N LEU A 75 13.78 -14.82 -7.78
CA LEU A 75 14.61 -13.65 -8.07
C LEU A 75 14.06 -12.78 -9.21
N PRO A 76 13.67 -13.31 -10.39
CA PRO A 76 13.05 -12.51 -11.44
C PRO A 76 11.72 -11.88 -11.03
N ILE A 77 10.96 -12.53 -10.16
CA ILE A 77 9.68 -12.00 -9.65
C ILE A 77 9.95 -10.84 -8.69
N LEU A 78 10.87 -11.02 -7.74
CA LEU A 78 11.27 -9.98 -6.79
C LEU A 78 11.84 -8.74 -7.48
N SER A 79 12.63 -8.91 -8.54
CA SER A 79 13.22 -7.78 -9.28
C SER A 79 12.19 -6.90 -10.00
N ARG A 80 10.98 -7.40 -10.25
CA ARG A 80 9.86 -6.66 -10.86
C ARG A 80 8.95 -5.98 -9.85
N LEU A 81 9.02 -6.34 -8.56
CA LEU A 81 8.21 -5.72 -7.51
C LEU A 81 8.40 -4.19 -7.39
N PRO A 82 9.61 -3.61 -7.54
CA PRO A 82 9.76 -2.16 -7.54
C PRO A 82 8.96 -1.47 -8.65
N ALA A 83 8.93 -2.06 -9.86
CA ALA A 83 8.14 -1.52 -10.97
C ALA A 83 6.63 -1.68 -10.72
N ALA A 84 6.21 -2.81 -10.15
CA ALA A 84 4.80 -3.04 -9.79
C ALA A 84 4.34 -2.05 -8.70
N LEU A 85 5.14 -1.86 -7.65
CA LEU A 85 4.85 -0.88 -6.61
C LEU A 85 4.84 0.55 -7.17
N LEU A 86 5.76 0.86 -8.11
CA LEU A 86 5.81 2.18 -8.75
C LEU A 86 4.53 2.48 -9.52
N ILE A 87 4.03 1.56 -10.37
CA ILE A 87 2.80 1.82 -11.14
C ILE A 87 1.56 1.87 -10.25
N VAL A 88 1.50 1.05 -9.20
CA VAL A 88 0.44 1.11 -8.18
C VAL A 88 0.47 2.46 -7.49
N TRP A 89 1.63 2.87 -6.97
CA TRP A 89 1.80 4.14 -6.28
C TRP A 89 1.50 5.34 -7.18
N ALA A 90 1.91 5.30 -8.44
CA ALA A 90 1.71 6.40 -9.39
C ALA A 90 0.23 6.60 -9.76
N ASN A 91 -0.52 5.51 -9.98
CA ASN A 91 -1.97 5.58 -10.14
C ASN A 91 -2.66 6.04 -8.84
N LEU A 92 -2.22 5.52 -7.69
CA LEU A 92 -2.76 5.89 -6.38
C LEU A 92 -2.53 7.37 -6.06
N LEU A 93 -1.41 7.93 -6.51
CA LEU A 93 -1.10 9.35 -6.40
C LEU A 93 -2.12 10.20 -7.16
N ILE A 94 -2.47 9.83 -8.39
CA ILE A 94 -3.52 10.53 -9.18
C ILE A 94 -4.85 10.46 -8.44
N PHE A 95 -5.25 9.26 -8.00
CA PHE A 95 -6.48 9.07 -7.23
C PHE A 95 -6.52 9.97 -5.99
N ASN A 96 -5.45 9.96 -5.21
CA ASN A 96 -5.39 10.72 -3.96
C ASN A 96 -5.34 12.23 -4.17
N ILE A 97 -4.59 12.73 -5.15
CA ILE A 97 -4.62 14.17 -5.46
C ILE A 97 -6.02 14.58 -5.90
N SER A 98 -6.69 13.78 -6.76
CA SER A 98 -8.06 14.09 -7.21
C SER A 98 -9.07 14.07 -6.06
N ASN A 99 -9.00 13.07 -5.17
CA ASN A 99 -9.91 12.94 -4.03
C ASN A 99 -9.74 14.05 -2.97
N GLN A 100 -8.53 14.60 -2.82
CA GLN A 100 -8.21 15.54 -1.74
C GLN A 100 -8.34 17.02 -2.14
N ARG A 101 -8.39 17.33 -3.45
CA ARG A 101 -8.20 18.72 -3.95
C ARG A 101 -9.36 19.69 -3.75
N THR A 102 -10.58 19.22 -3.49
CA THR A 102 -11.75 20.10 -3.40
C THR A 102 -11.82 20.79 -2.03
N PRO A 103 -12.42 21.99 -1.91
CA PRO A 103 -12.56 22.67 -0.62
C PRO A 103 -13.26 21.81 0.45
N THR A 104 -14.27 21.03 0.05
CA THR A 104 -14.99 20.10 0.95
C THR A 104 -14.11 18.93 1.38
N ALA A 105 -13.31 18.35 0.47
CA ALA A 105 -12.33 17.32 0.82
C ALA A 105 -11.24 17.84 1.76
N VAL A 106 -10.80 19.09 1.59
CA VAL A 106 -9.85 19.72 2.51
C VAL A 106 -10.47 19.92 3.90
N ALA A 107 -11.76 20.29 3.98
CA ALA A 107 -12.47 20.41 5.26
C ALA A 107 -12.62 19.04 5.96
N GLU A 108 -12.98 17.98 5.21
CA GLU A 108 -13.01 16.60 5.68
C GLU A 108 -11.64 16.17 6.25
N ASP A 109 -10.58 16.35 5.46
CA ASP A 109 -9.25 15.88 5.84
C ASP A 109 -8.63 16.68 6.98
N LYS A 110 -9.04 17.94 7.22
CA LYS A 110 -8.63 18.68 8.44
C LYS A 110 -9.03 17.95 9.73
N ILE A 111 -10.11 17.18 9.70
CA ILE A 111 -10.55 16.36 10.82
C ILE A 111 -9.88 15.00 10.79
N ASN A 112 -10.05 14.27 9.69
CA ASN A 112 -9.67 12.87 9.64
C ASN A 112 -8.13 12.69 9.54
N LYS A 113 -7.46 13.57 8.78
CA LYS A 113 -6.09 13.39 8.28
C LYS A 113 -5.34 14.73 8.13
N PRO A 114 -5.19 15.54 9.21
CA PRO A 114 -4.69 16.92 9.13
C PRO A 114 -3.25 17.04 8.62
N HIS A 115 -2.48 15.96 8.64
CA HIS A 115 -1.12 15.90 8.12
C HIS A 115 -1.04 15.82 6.59
N ARG A 116 -2.16 15.64 5.88
CA ARG A 116 -2.19 15.59 4.40
C ARG A 116 -1.78 16.95 3.79
N PRO A 117 -1.24 16.96 2.56
CA PRO A 117 -0.60 18.14 1.99
C PRO A 117 -1.48 19.40 1.93
N LEU A 118 -2.76 19.24 1.58
CA LEU A 118 -3.69 20.36 1.43
C LEU A 118 -4.19 20.90 2.78
N PRO A 119 -4.71 20.07 3.71
CA PRO A 119 -5.02 20.52 5.08
C PRO A 119 -3.87 21.19 5.79
N SER A 120 -2.63 20.69 5.62
CA SER A 120 -1.44 21.23 6.26
C SER A 120 -0.82 22.42 5.52
N GLY A 121 -1.45 22.90 4.44
CA GLY A 121 -0.98 24.07 3.67
C GLY A 121 0.34 23.88 2.90
N ARG A 122 0.77 22.64 2.64
CA ARG A 122 2.03 22.36 1.90
C ARG A 122 1.91 22.59 0.39
N ILE A 123 0.70 22.55 -0.14
CA ILE A 123 0.39 22.78 -1.55
C ILE A 123 -1.02 23.37 -1.64
N SER A 124 -1.27 24.24 -2.63
CA SER A 124 -2.61 24.78 -2.87
C SER A 124 -3.47 23.82 -3.71
N THR A 125 -4.79 24.03 -3.70
CA THR A 125 -5.74 23.28 -4.54
C THR A 125 -5.43 23.46 -6.03
N GLU A 126 -5.13 24.69 -6.45
CA GLU A 126 -4.76 25.02 -7.83
C GLU A 126 -3.42 24.40 -8.25
N SER A 127 -2.40 24.43 -7.37
CA SER A 127 -1.13 23.75 -7.62
C SER A 127 -1.31 22.24 -7.72
N SER A 128 -2.20 21.65 -6.92
CA SER A 128 -2.53 20.21 -6.98
C SER A 128 -3.23 19.85 -8.29
N ARG A 129 -4.14 20.71 -8.79
CA ARG A 129 -4.76 20.57 -10.11
C ARG A 129 -3.72 20.65 -11.25
N ARG A 130 -2.78 21.58 -11.17
CA ARG A 130 -1.66 21.67 -12.15
C ARG A 130 -0.75 20.45 -12.10
N LEU A 131 -0.49 19.92 -10.90
CA LEU A 131 0.27 18.69 -10.73
C LEU A 131 -0.42 17.52 -11.44
N LEU A 132 -1.76 17.39 -11.35
CA LEU A 132 -2.51 16.37 -12.08
C LEU A 132 -2.34 16.48 -13.60
N LEU A 133 -2.36 17.70 -14.17
CA LEU A 133 -2.14 17.91 -15.60
C LEU A 133 -0.79 17.34 -16.09
N CYS A 134 0.23 17.35 -15.23
CA CYS A 134 1.54 16.77 -15.54
C CYS A 134 1.60 15.27 -15.24
N VAL A 135 1.08 14.82 -14.09
CA VAL A 135 1.22 13.44 -13.62
C VAL A 135 0.38 12.48 -14.46
N ILE A 136 -0.84 12.84 -14.87
CA ILE A 136 -1.71 11.97 -15.68
C ILE A 136 -1.03 11.45 -16.96
N PRO A 137 -0.50 12.30 -17.86
CA PRO A 137 0.17 11.81 -19.07
C PRO A 137 1.46 11.02 -18.76
N LEU A 138 2.20 11.38 -17.70
CA LEU A 138 3.39 10.64 -17.28
C LEU A 138 3.06 9.23 -16.79
N VAL A 139 1.99 9.08 -16.00
CA VAL A 139 1.55 7.78 -15.50
C VAL A 139 0.97 6.92 -16.62
N LEU A 140 0.28 7.52 -17.60
CA LEU A 140 -0.14 6.79 -18.79
C LEU A 140 1.07 6.27 -19.60
N ALA A 141 2.08 7.12 -19.79
CA ALA A 141 3.32 6.70 -20.47
C ALA A 141 4.05 5.59 -19.70
N LEU A 142 4.07 5.66 -18.37
CA LEU A 142 4.60 4.60 -17.51
C LEU A 142 3.78 3.30 -17.66
N GLY A 143 2.45 3.38 -17.63
CA GLY A 143 1.56 2.23 -17.85
C GLY A 143 1.76 1.60 -19.23
N TRP A 144 2.01 2.41 -20.27
CA TRP A 144 2.37 1.91 -21.60
C TRP A 144 3.71 1.17 -21.60
N ALA A 145 4.75 1.76 -21.00
CA ALA A 145 6.07 1.14 -20.90
C ALA A 145 6.03 -0.20 -20.16
N LEU A 146 5.19 -0.29 -19.13
CA LEU A 146 4.98 -1.46 -18.28
C LEU A 146 3.87 -2.41 -18.78
N GLN A 147 3.26 -2.13 -19.94
CA GLN A 147 2.23 -2.99 -20.57
C GLN A 147 0.96 -3.22 -19.72
N CYS A 148 0.55 -2.21 -18.95
CA CYS A 148 -0.68 -2.17 -18.14
C CYS A 148 -1.45 -0.85 -18.37
N TRP A 149 -1.39 -0.33 -19.59
CA TRP A 149 -2.02 0.94 -19.96
C TRP A 149 -3.55 0.84 -19.97
N GLN A 150 -4.12 -0.33 -20.28
CA GLN A 150 -5.57 -0.55 -20.24
C GLN A 150 -6.10 -0.39 -18.81
N GLU A 151 -5.45 -1.04 -17.83
CA GLU A 151 -5.79 -0.86 -16.42
C GLU A 151 -5.61 0.60 -15.99
N THR A 152 -4.53 1.24 -16.41
CA THR A 152 -4.25 2.66 -16.10
C THR A 152 -5.36 3.59 -16.63
N LEU A 153 -5.82 3.40 -17.87
CA LEU A 153 -6.92 4.18 -18.44
C LEU A 153 -8.24 3.94 -17.70
N LEU A 154 -8.56 2.68 -17.40
CA LEU A 154 -9.77 2.34 -16.63
C LEU A 154 -9.71 2.93 -15.22
N LEU A 155 -8.53 2.95 -14.60
CA LEU A 155 -8.30 3.61 -13.31
C LEU A 155 -8.50 5.12 -13.40
N PHE A 156 -8.10 5.77 -14.50
CA PHE A 156 -8.38 7.19 -14.71
C PHE A 156 -9.88 7.45 -14.84
N THR A 157 -10.58 6.61 -15.61
CA THR A 157 -12.04 6.70 -15.75
C THR A 157 -12.75 6.50 -14.40
N ALA A 158 -12.39 5.46 -13.65
CA ALA A 158 -12.96 5.19 -12.33
C ALA A 158 -12.63 6.32 -11.33
N THR A 159 -11.41 6.87 -11.37
CA THR A 159 -11.00 8.01 -10.53
C THR A 159 -11.82 9.25 -10.83
N TRP A 160 -12.06 9.53 -12.11
CA TRP A 160 -12.89 10.66 -12.56
C TRP A 160 -14.35 10.47 -12.13
N MET A 161 -14.92 9.27 -12.33
CA MET A 161 -16.27 8.94 -11.86
C MET A 161 -16.41 9.07 -10.34
N TYR A 162 -15.41 8.60 -9.59
CA TYR A 162 -15.42 8.63 -8.13
C TYR A 162 -15.31 10.05 -7.58
N ASN A 163 -14.38 10.86 -8.11
CA ASN A 163 -14.03 12.17 -7.55
C ASN A 163 -14.73 13.34 -8.24
N ASP A 164 -14.59 13.44 -9.57
CA ASP A 164 -15.01 14.62 -10.34
C ASP A 164 -16.52 14.59 -10.64
N LEU A 165 -17.08 13.40 -10.89
CA LEU A 165 -18.53 13.20 -10.95
C LEU A 165 -19.17 12.97 -9.58
N GLN A 166 -18.39 13.01 -8.50
CA GLN A 166 -18.88 12.87 -7.12
C GLN A 166 -19.58 11.54 -6.82
N GLY A 167 -19.31 10.47 -7.59
CA GLY A 167 -19.88 9.14 -7.32
C GLY A 167 -19.53 8.59 -5.93
N CYS A 168 -18.47 9.11 -5.30
CA CYS A 168 -18.14 8.80 -3.90
C CYS A 168 -19.04 9.46 -2.86
N ASP A 169 -19.78 10.50 -3.24
CA ASP A 169 -20.62 11.31 -2.35
C ASP A 169 -22.11 10.94 -2.50
N GLU A 170 -22.53 10.38 -3.64
CA GLU A 170 -23.94 10.06 -3.96
C GLU A 170 -24.56 8.89 -3.16
N ASP A 171 -23.88 7.74 -3.14
CA ASP A 171 -24.38 6.52 -2.52
C ASP A 171 -23.22 5.60 -2.09
N TRP A 172 -23.36 4.98 -0.92
CA TRP A 172 -22.30 4.14 -0.35
C TRP A 172 -22.04 2.86 -1.15
N VAL A 173 -23.06 2.30 -1.84
CA VAL A 173 -22.90 1.12 -2.69
C VAL A 173 -22.12 1.50 -3.95
N LEU A 174 -22.47 2.63 -4.59
CA LEU A 174 -21.74 3.13 -5.75
C LEU A 174 -20.28 3.44 -5.40
N ARG A 175 -20.06 4.12 -4.26
CA ARG A 175 -18.73 4.38 -3.71
C ARG A 175 -17.92 3.09 -3.56
N ASN A 176 -18.50 2.08 -2.90
CA ASN A 176 -17.87 0.77 -2.73
C ASN A 176 -17.60 0.06 -4.06
N ALA A 177 -18.53 0.11 -5.02
CA ALA A 177 -18.37 -0.48 -6.34
C ALA A 177 -17.17 0.12 -7.09
N LEU A 178 -17.04 1.45 -7.07
CA LEU A 178 -15.94 2.15 -7.71
C LEU A 178 -14.60 1.88 -7.02
N ILE A 179 -14.56 1.84 -5.68
CA ILE A 179 -13.32 1.47 -4.95
C ILE A 179 -12.95 0.02 -5.23
N ALA A 180 -13.91 -0.89 -5.23
CA ALA A 180 -13.66 -2.30 -5.48
C ALA A 180 -13.14 -2.53 -6.91
N LEU A 181 -13.79 -1.93 -7.90
CA LEU A 181 -13.33 -1.94 -9.29
C LEU A 181 -11.90 -1.39 -9.40
N GLY A 182 -11.63 -0.26 -8.74
CA GLY A 182 -10.30 0.30 -8.61
C GLY A 182 -9.32 -0.75 -8.08
N TYR A 183 -9.60 -1.34 -6.91
CA TYR A 183 -8.76 -2.36 -6.29
C TYR A 183 -8.45 -3.52 -7.25
N GLY A 184 -9.46 -4.04 -7.96
CA GLY A 184 -9.29 -5.08 -8.97
C GLY A 184 -8.33 -4.66 -10.09
N LEU A 185 -8.48 -3.44 -10.61
CA LEU A 185 -7.60 -2.88 -11.64
C LEU A 185 -6.17 -2.65 -11.14
N TYR A 186 -5.98 -2.16 -9.91
CA TYR A 186 -4.66 -2.03 -9.29
C TYR A 186 -3.97 -3.39 -9.13
N SER A 187 -4.71 -4.40 -8.65
CA SER A 187 -4.23 -5.77 -8.53
C SER A 187 -3.88 -6.38 -9.89
N SER A 188 -4.71 -6.16 -10.92
CA SER A 188 -4.43 -6.61 -12.30
C SER A 188 -3.19 -5.93 -12.86
N ALA A 189 -3.06 -4.61 -12.73
CA ALA A 189 -1.91 -3.86 -13.20
C ALA A 189 -0.61 -4.35 -12.54
N ALA A 190 -0.60 -4.47 -11.21
CA ALA A 190 0.53 -5.00 -10.47
C ALA A 190 0.88 -6.43 -10.92
N LEU A 191 -0.11 -7.30 -11.07
CA LEU A 191 0.08 -8.68 -11.50
C LEU A 191 0.71 -8.76 -12.89
N ARG A 192 0.20 -8.01 -13.88
CA ARG A 192 0.79 -7.97 -15.24
C ARG A 192 2.26 -7.55 -15.23
N VAL A 193 2.61 -6.56 -14.41
CA VAL A 193 4.00 -6.09 -14.30
C VAL A 193 4.92 -7.18 -13.73
N VAL A 194 4.47 -7.92 -12.71
CA VAL A 194 5.28 -8.98 -12.08
C VAL A 194 5.38 -10.22 -12.97
N VAL A 195 4.28 -10.62 -13.62
CA VAL A 195 4.24 -11.72 -14.61
C VAL A 195 5.25 -11.47 -15.74
N GLY A 196 5.30 -10.23 -16.25
CA GLY A 196 6.24 -9.82 -17.28
C GLY A 196 5.80 -10.21 -18.70
N ARG A 197 6.60 -9.84 -19.70
CA ARG A 197 6.19 -9.85 -21.12
C ARG A 197 6.06 -11.24 -21.78
N GLY A 198 6.71 -12.26 -21.20
CA GLY A 198 6.72 -13.61 -21.77
C GLY A 198 5.57 -14.49 -21.31
N GLU A 199 4.78 -14.03 -20.35
CA GLU A 199 3.77 -14.81 -19.65
C GLU A 199 2.47 -14.03 -19.56
N SER A 200 1.37 -14.72 -19.26
CA SER A 200 0.04 -14.13 -19.14
C SER A 200 -0.69 -14.65 -17.90
N VAL A 201 -1.75 -13.94 -17.50
CA VAL A 201 -2.64 -14.34 -16.41
C VAL A 201 -3.61 -15.39 -16.95
N THR A 202 -3.76 -16.52 -16.25
CA THR A 202 -4.69 -17.59 -16.68
C THR A 202 -6.14 -17.17 -16.49
N GLY A 203 -7.09 -17.94 -17.05
CA GLY A 203 -8.52 -17.74 -16.76
C GLY A 203 -8.83 -17.80 -15.26
N MET A 204 -8.18 -18.70 -14.52
CA MET A 204 -8.31 -18.79 -13.06
C MET A 204 -7.69 -17.57 -12.36
N GLY A 205 -6.57 -17.04 -12.88
CA GLY A 205 -5.99 -15.77 -12.44
C GLY A 205 -6.96 -14.59 -12.57
N ILE A 206 -7.66 -14.49 -13.72
CA ILE A 206 -8.67 -13.45 -13.95
C ILE A 206 -9.87 -13.64 -13.00
N GLN A 207 -10.33 -14.88 -12.82
CA GLN A 207 -11.38 -15.19 -11.84
C GLN A 207 -10.97 -14.79 -10.42
N TRP A 208 -9.71 -15.03 -10.04
CA TRP A 208 -9.20 -14.65 -8.73
C TRP A 208 -9.15 -13.13 -8.53
N VAL A 209 -8.75 -12.36 -9.55
CA VAL A 209 -8.87 -10.88 -9.53
C VAL A 209 -10.34 -10.46 -9.34
N GLY A 210 -11.28 -11.12 -10.02
CA GLY A 210 -12.72 -10.88 -9.87
C GLY A 210 -13.24 -11.20 -8.46
N ILE A 211 -12.79 -12.31 -7.86
CA ILE A 211 -13.16 -12.68 -6.49
C ILE A 211 -12.62 -11.67 -5.49
N VAL A 212 -11.35 -11.27 -5.61
CA VAL A 212 -10.77 -10.22 -4.74
C VAL A 212 -11.53 -8.91 -4.91
N THR A 213 -11.90 -8.55 -6.14
CA THR A 213 -12.74 -7.37 -6.41
C THR A 213 -14.09 -7.48 -5.67
N ALA A 214 -14.75 -8.64 -5.71
CA ALA A 214 -15.99 -8.87 -4.98
C ALA A 214 -15.81 -8.82 -3.45
N VAL A 215 -14.71 -9.37 -2.92
CA VAL A 215 -14.35 -9.28 -1.50
C VAL A 215 -14.22 -7.82 -1.08
N MET A 216 -13.56 -6.99 -1.88
CA MET A 216 -13.43 -5.55 -1.61
C MET A 216 -14.80 -4.88 -1.65
N PHE A 217 -15.63 -5.17 -2.64
CA PHE A 217 -16.98 -4.59 -2.76
C PHE A 217 -17.82 -4.76 -1.49
N VAL A 218 -17.77 -5.96 -0.89
CA VAL A 218 -18.59 -6.30 0.28
C VAL A 218 -17.93 -6.02 1.63
N THR A 219 -16.65 -5.62 1.69
CA THR A 219 -15.95 -5.40 2.97
C THR A 219 -15.24 -4.06 3.11
N GLN A 220 -14.96 -3.35 2.01
CA GLN A 220 -14.11 -2.16 2.01
C GLN A 220 -14.68 -1.00 2.84
N HIS A 221 -16.01 -0.88 2.96
CA HIS A 221 -16.65 0.19 3.74
C HIS A 221 -16.31 0.16 5.23
N ILE A 222 -15.59 -0.85 5.72
CA ILE A 222 -14.93 -0.79 7.02
C ILE A 222 -14.04 0.45 7.18
N CYS A 223 -13.45 0.97 6.10
CA CYS A 223 -12.62 2.17 6.15
C CYS A 223 -13.41 3.44 6.49
N ASP A 224 -14.72 3.44 6.24
CA ASP A 224 -15.60 4.58 6.45
C ASP A 224 -15.98 4.74 7.92
N ILE A 225 -16.02 3.64 8.69
CA ILE A 225 -16.40 3.66 10.12
C ILE A 225 -15.53 4.64 10.91
N LYS A 226 -14.21 4.60 10.69
CA LYS A 226 -13.25 5.51 11.35
C LYS A 226 -13.26 6.95 10.79
N ASP A 227 -13.86 7.17 9.63
CA ASP A 227 -13.84 8.45 8.90
C ASP A 227 -15.20 9.19 8.97
N VAL A 228 -16.16 8.66 9.75
CA VAL A 228 -17.56 9.14 9.83
C VAL A 228 -17.69 10.64 10.11
N GLU A 229 -16.84 11.20 10.96
CA GLU A 229 -16.94 12.62 11.34
C GLU A 229 -16.58 13.54 10.17
N GLY A 230 -15.46 13.28 9.49
CA GLY A 230 -15.12 14.03 8.28
C GLY A 230 -16.12 13.80 7.14
N ASP A 231 -16.64 12.57 6.98
CA ASP A 231 -17.66 12.27 5.96
C ASP A 231 -18.94 13.08 6.19
N ARG A 232 -19.36 13.31 7.45
CA ARG A 232 -20.49 14.19 7.78
C ARG A 232 -20.26 15.63 7.36
N ILE A 233 -19.06 16.17 7.60
CA ILE A 233 -18.73 17.54 7.18
C ILE A 233 -18.74 17.68 5.65
N ARG A 234 -18.28 16.66 4.94
CA ARG A 234 -18.33 16.64 3.48
C ARG A 234 -19.75 16.50 2.94
N GLY A 235 -20.71 16.07 3.76
CA GLY A 235 -22.08 15.77 3.33
C GLY A 235 -22.18 14.44 2.56
N ARG A 236 -21.24 13.51 2.79
CA ARG A 236 -21.22 12.19 2.14
C ARG A 236 -22.33 11.30 2.65
N ARG A 237 -22.89 10.48 1.77
CA ARG A 237 -23.76 9.35 2.12
C ARG A 237 -22.97 8.06 2.30
N SER A 238 -21.99 8.04 3.21
CA SER A 238 -21.16 6.86 3.47
C SER A 238 -21.92 5.77 4.25
N ALA A 239 -21.43 4.53 4.19
CA ALA A 239 -22.10 3.38 4.81
C ALA A 239 -22.45 3.57 6.30
N PRO A 240 -21.55 4.09 7.17
CA PRO A 240 -21.91 4.33 8.57
C PRO A 240 -22.95 5.44 8.76
N ILE A 241 -23.03 6.41 7.84
CA ILE A 241 -24.02 7.49 7.88
C ILE A 241 -25.39 6.99 7.43
N VAL A 242 -25.44 6.15 6.39
CA VAL A 242 -26.68 5.65 5.80
C VAL A 242 -27.27 4.47 6.59
N LEU A 243 -26.43 3.50 6.98
CA LEU A 243 -26.88 2.27 7.65
C LEU A 243 -26.95 2.42 9.18
N GLY A 244 -26.25 3.40 9.74
CA GLY A 244 -26.01 3.50 11.18
C GLY A 244 -24.91 2.55 11.68
N ASP A 245 -24.45 2.78 12.91
CA ASP A 245 -23.27 2.11 13.49
C ASP A 245 -23.42 0.59 13.63
N GLU A 246 -24.59 0.09 14.03
CA GLU A 246 -24.77 -1.35 14.22
C GLU A 246 -24.84 -2.10 12.89
N MET A 247 -25.66 -1.62 11.95
CA MET A 247 -25.87 -2.30 10.68
C MET A 247 -24.63 -2.23 9.77
N VAL A 248 -23.87 -1.13 9.80
CA VAL A 248 -22.60 -1.03 9.04
C VAL A 248 -21.55 -2.04 9.54
N ARG A 249 -21.50 -2.29 10.85
CA ARG A 249 -20.54 -3.24 11.44
C ARG A 249 -20.87 -4.67 11.03
N TRP A 250 -22.15 -5.04 11.08
CA TRP A 250 -22.58 -6.37 10.62
C TRP A 250 -22.47 -6.55 9.11
N SER A 251 -22.70 -5.49 8.33
CA SER A 251 -22.51 -5.53 6.88
C SER A 251 -21.04 -5.68 6.44
N VAL A 252 -20.08 -5.43 7.32
CA VAL A 252 -18.66 -5.81 7.14
C VAL A 252 -18.38 -7.20 7.72
N ALA A 253 -18.79 -7.44 8.97
CA ALA A 253 -18.42 -8.62 9.73
C ALA A 253 -18.91 -9.92 9.08
N ALA A 254 -20.16 -9.95 8.60
CA ALA A 254 -20.72 -11.15 7.97
C ALA A 254 -20.00 -11.49 6.66
N PRO A 255 -19.81 -10.56 5.70
CA PRO A 255 -19.03 -10.86 4.50
C PRO A 255 -17.57 -11.24 4.76
N VAL A 256 -16.90 -10.65 5.77
CA VAL A 256 -15.54 -11.07 6.15
C VAL A 256 -15.50 -12.57 6.52
N VAL A 257 -16.44 -13.03 7.35
CA VAL A 257 -16.51 -14.46 7.73
C VAL A 257 -16.83 -15.34 6.53
N VAL A 258 -17.79 -14.93 5.68
CA VAL A 258 -18.17 -15.68 4.47
C VAL A 258 -16.98 -15.79 3.51
N CYS A 259 -16.29 -14.69 3.21
CA CYS A 259 -15.12 -14.67 2.34
C CYS A 259 -13.96 -15.50 2.91
N SER A 260 -13.80 -15.56 4.24
CA SER A 260 -12.82 -16.44 4.89
C SER A 260 -13.04 -17.93 4.63
N VAL A 261 -14.25 -18.35 4.24
CA VAL A 261 -14.58 -19.74 3.89
C VAL A 261 -14.59 -19.93 2.37
N LEU A 262 -15.20 -19.00 1.63
CA LEU A 262 -15.34 -19.11 0.18
C LEU A 262 -14.00 -19.03 -0.56
N CYS A 263 -13.08 -18.16 -0.12
CA CYS A 263 -11.80 -17.98 -0.80
C CYS A 263 -10.90 -19.25 -0.72
N PRO A 264 -10.71 -19.90 0.45
CA PRO A 264 -10.01 -21.18 0.49
C PRO A 264 -10.73 -22.29 -0.29
N ALA A 265 -12.07 -22.31 -0.26
CA ALA A 265 -12.86 -23.29 -0.99
C ALA A 265 -12.70 -23.17 -2.51
N PHE A 266 -12.55 -21.95 -3.05
CA PHE A 266 -12.25 -21.71 -4.46
C PHE A 266 -10.95 -22.40 -4.92
N PHE A 267 -9.95 -22.48 -4.04
CA PHE A 267 -8.68 -23.16 -4.30
C PHE A 267 -8.68 -24.65 -3.90
N GLY A 268 -9.82 -25.19 -3.45
CA GLY A 268 -9.92 -26.58 -2.97
C GLY A 268 -9.05 -26.86 -1.74
N LEU A 269 -8.74 -25.84 -0.93
CA LEU A 269 -7.83 -25.99 0.20
C LEU A 269 -8.49 -26.72 1.37
N GLY A 270 -7.70 -27.55 2.06
CA GLY A 270 -8.17 -28.33 3.20
C GLY A 270 -8.52 -27.50 4.45
N VAL A 271 -8.99 -28.20 5.48
CA VAL A 271 -9.49 -27.61 6.74
C VAL A 271 -8.47 -26.66 7.39
N ARG A 272 -7.17 -26.96 7.31
CA ARG A 272 -6.13 -26.12 7.92
C ARG A 272 -6.10 -24.69 7.37
N ALA A 273 -6.11 -24.52 6.04
CA ALA A 273 -6.11 -23.21 5.42
C ALA A 273 -7.40 -22.44 5.76
N SER A 274 -8.53 -23.15 5.73
CA SER A 274 -9.84 -22.59 6.09
C SER A 274 -9.89 -22.15 7.56
N LEU A 275 -9.28 -22.88 8.49
CA LEU A 275 -9.20 -22.48 9.90
C LEU A 275 -8.35 -21.24 10.12
N ILE A 276 -7.25 -21.08 9.38
CA ILE A 276 -6.38 -19.89 9.49
C ILE A 276 -7.11 -18.65 8.97
N THR A 277 -7.71 -18.72 7.78
CA THR A 277 -8.46 -17.59 7.22
C THR A 277 -9.70 -17.28 8.03
N LEU A 278 -10.40 -18.29 8.54
CA LEU A 278 -11.56 -18.11 9.41
C LEU A 278 -11.17 -17.52 10.76
N GLY A 279 -10.07 -17.97 11.38
CA GLY A 279 -9.59 -17.40 12.64
C GLY A 279 -9.27 -15.92 12.52
N MET A 280 -8.56 -15.53 11.45
CA MET A 280 -8.22 -14.13 11.20
C MET A 280 -9.45 -13.29 10.80
N GLY A 281 -10.37 -13.87 10.02
CA GLY A 281 -11.65 -13.24 9.67
C GLY A 281 -12.57 -13.06 10.88
N ALA A 282 -12.67 -14.05 11.75
CA ALA A 282 -13.44 -13.99 13.00
C ALA A 282 -12.87 -12.96 13.97
N LEU A 283 -11.53 -12.82 14.03
CA LEU A 283 -10.89 -11.75 14.78
C LEU A 283 -11.32 -10.37 14.24
N VAL A 284 -11.25 -10.14 12.93
CA VAL A 284 -11.65 -8.86 12.32
C VAL A 284 -13.14 -8.61 12.51
N ALA A 285 -13.99 -9.59 12.24
CA ALA A 285 -15.45 -9.51 12.38
C ALA A 285 -15.86 -9.24 13.83
N GLY A 286 -15.35 -10.03 14.78
CA GLY A 286 -15.59 -9.84 16.21
C GLY A 286 -15.11 -8.48 16.69
N ARG A 287 -13.92 -8.04 16.23
CA ARG A 287 -13.43 -6.70 16.55
C ARG A 287 -14.33 -5.59 16.04
N THR A 288 -14.82 -5.74 14.81
CA THR A 288 -15.70 -4.77 14.15
C THR A 288 -17.01 -4.59 14.92
N VAL A 289 -17.57 -5.65 15.51
CA VAL A 289 -18.85 -5.58 16.23
C VAL A 289 -18.68 -5.16 17.70
N VAL A 290 -17.62 -5.64 18.37
CA VAL A 290 -17.43 -5.49 19.83
C VAL A 290 -16.79 -4.17 20.23
N TRP A 291 -15.72 -3.73 19.56
CA TRP A 291 -15.02 -2.49 19.93
C TRP A 291 -15.42 -1.35 19.00
N ARG A 292 -16.07 -0.33 19.57
CA ARG A 292 -16.71 0.76 18.81
C ARG A 292 -16.08 2.14 19.04
N ASP A 293 -14.83 2.17 19.51
CA ASP A 293 -14.07 3.41 19.65
C ASP A 293 -13.17 3.65 18.43
N LEU A 294 -12.88 4.94 18.15
CA LEU A 294 -12.09 5.35 16.98
C LEU A 294 -10.69 4.73 16.93
N LYS A 295 -10.03 4.51 18.08
CA LYS A 295 -8.70 3.91 18.12
C LYS A 295 -8.78 2.44 17.73
N SER A 296 -9.77 1.73 18.24
CA SER A 296 -10.04 0.34 17.87
C SER A 296 -10.46 0.21 16.40
N ASP A 297 -11.30 1.10 15.87
CA ASP A 297 -11.71 1.07 14.46
C ASP A 297 -10.51 1.28 13.51
N LYS A 298 -9.60 2.20 13.85
CA LYS A 298 -8.34 2.38 13.12
C LYS A 298 -7.46 1.14 13.13
N LEU A 299 -7.39 0.42 14.24
CA LEU A 299 -6.66 -0.85 14.33
C LEU A 299 -7.36 -1.96 13.55
N THR A 300 -8.68 -2.09 13.69
CA THR A 300 -9.48 -3.11 13.01
C THR A 300 -9.41 -2.95 11.49
N TRP A 301 -9.39 -1.73 10.96
CA TRP A 301 -9.13 -1.49 9.54
C TRP A 301 -7.75 -2.00 9.07
N LYS A 302 -6.70 -1.83 9.88
CA LYS A 302 -5.37 -2.38 9.56
C LYS A 302 -5.35 -3.91 9.64
N LEU A 303 -6.04 -4.50 10.62
CA LEU A 303 -6.19 -5.96 10.73
C LEU A 303 -7.01 -6.53 9.57
N TRP A 304 -8.02 -5.81 9.10
CA TRP A 304 -8.75 -6.14 7.88
C TRP A 304 -7.83 -6.12 6.65
N ALA A 305 -6.94 -5.13 6.53
CA ALA A 305 -5.94 -5.12 5.45
C ALA A 305 -4.93 -6.28 5.56
N ALA A 306 -4.57 -6.70 6.78
CA ALA A 306 -3.77 -7.91 6.98
C ALA A 306 -4.56 -9.17 6.59
N TRP A 307 -5.86 -9.22 6.89
CA TRP A 307 -6.77 -10.28 6.47
C TRP A 307 -6.88 -10.42 4.96
N THR A 308 -7.03 -9.32 4.22
CA THR A 308 -7.04 -9.37 2.75
C THR A 308 -5.71 -9.90 2.19
N VAL A 309 -4.57 -9.48 2.74
CA VAL A 309 -3.25 -10.05 2.38
C VAL A 309 -3.19 -11.56 2.66
N GLY A 310 -3.76 -12.01 3.77
CA GLY A 310 -3.89 -13.44 4.10
C GLY A 310 -4.68 -14.21 3.03
N LEU A 311 -5.78 -13.63 2.52
CA LEU A 311 -6.52 -14.23 1.40
C LEU A 311 -5.67 -14.25 0.12
N PHE A 312 -4.89 -13.21 -0.15
CA PHE A 312 -4.07 -13.15 -1.36
C PHE A 312 -2.97 -14.21 -1.41
N ALA A 313 -2.55 -14.73 -0.25
CA ALA A 313 -1.55 -15.79 -0.15
C ALA A 313 -2.12 -17.20 -0.41
N LEU A 314 -3.44 -17.37 -0.51
CA LEU A 314 -4.09 -18.67 -0.74
C LEU A 314 -3.58 -19.44 -1.98
N PRO A 315 -3.34 -18.79 -3.15
CA PRO A 315 -2.82 -19.48 -4.32
C PRO A 315 -1.44 -20.13 -4.10
N LEU A 316 -0.63 -19.61 -3.17
CA LEU A 316 0.65 -20.22 -2.84
C LEU A 316 0.47 -21.55 -2.14
N VAL A 317 -0.47 -21.63 -1.21
CA VAL A 317 -0.68 -22.83 -0.41
C VAL A 317 -1.40 -23.95 -1.16
N SER A 318 -2.02 -23.66 -2.31
CA SER A 318 -2.66 -24.68 -3.15
C SER A 318 -1.69 -25.58 -3.91
N ASN A 319 -0.43 -25.18 -4.10
CA ASN A 319 0.55 -26.00 -4.80
C ASN A 319 1.79 -26.28 -3.93
N HIS A 320 1.83 -27.46 -3.33
CA HIS A 320 2.92 -27.91 -2.46
C HIS A 320 4.29 -27.96 -3.17
N GLU A 321 4.33 -28.25 -4.47
CA GLU A 321 5.58 -28.32 -5.23
C GLU A 321 6.16 -26.92 -5.48
N VAL A 322 5.30 -25.94 -5.73
CA VAL A 322 5.69 -24.54 -5.86
C VAL A 322 6.23 -24.03 -4.52
N LEU A 323 5.53 -24.30 -3.41
CA LEU A 323 6.02 -23.93 -2.08
C LEU A 323 7.35 -24.59 -1.73
N GLY A 324 7.52 -25.89 -2.01
CA GLY A 324 8.77 -26.60 -1.74
C GLY A 324 9.94 -26.02 -2.52
N ARG A 325 9.72 -25.69 -3.81
CA ARG A 325 10.74 -25.02 -4.65
C ARG A 325 11.09 -23.63 -4.12
N LEU A 326 10.09 -22.81 -3.79
CA LEU A 326 10.32 -21.47 -3.24
C LEU A 326 11.04 -21.51 -1.90
N TRP A 327 10.72 -22.47 -1.04
CA TRP A 327 11.43 -22.69 0.20
C TRP A 327 12.90 -23.06 -0.05
N GLY A 328 13.16 -23.93 -1.04
CA GLY A 328 14.51 -24.27 -1.48
C GLY A 328 15.29 -23.05 -2.02
N GLU A 329 14.68 -22.23 -2.86
CA GLU A 329 15.30 -20.99 -3.39
C GLU A 329 15.59 -19.98 -2.27
N LEU A 330 14.65 -19.78 -1.34
CA LEU A 330 14.84 -18.93 -0.16
C LEU A 330 16.01 -19.42 0.69
N LEU A 331 16.04 -20.71 1.01
CA LEU A 331 17.14 -21.30 1.76
C LEU A 331 18.47 -21.17 1.02
N GLY A 332 18.50 -21.35 -0.31
CA GLY A 332 19.70 -21.16 -1.12
C GLY A 332 20.22 -19.71 -1.14
N LEU A 333 19.33 -18.72 -1.03
CA LEU A 333 19.70 -17.30 -0.91
C LEU A 333 20.32 -16.96 0.46
N PHE A 334 19.89 -17.62 1.53
CA PHE A 334 20.35 -17.36 2.90
C PHE A 334 21.44 -18.32 3.38
N CYS A 335 21.56 -19.51 2.79
CA CYS A 335 22.50 -20.57 3.17
C CYS A 335 23.20 -21.13 1.92
N ALA A 336 24.38 -20.61 1.59
CA ALA A 336 25.28 -21.19 0.60
C ALA A 336 26.21 -22.23 1.27
N GLY A 337 25.68 -23.38 1.69
CA GLY A 337 26.51 -24.44 2.28
C GLY A 337 25.73 -25.61 2.89
N SER A 338 26.32 -26.81 2.86
CA SER A 338 25.70 -28.09 3.24
C SER A 338 25.45 -28.28 4.75
N GLU A 339 25.84 -27.34 5.61
CA GLU A 339 25.73 -27.47 7.08
C GLU A 339 24.57 -26.65 7.71
N CYS A 340 23.75 -25.97 6.90
CA CYS A 340 22.70 -25.06 7.40
C CYS A 340 21.36 -25.76 7.72
N THR A 341 21.15 -27.00 7.26
CA THR A 341 19.84 -27.67 7.29
C THR A 341 19.43 -28.16 8.68
N THR A 342 20.37 -28.31 9.60
CA THR A 342 20.12 -28.80 10.97
C THR A 342 19.72 -27.70 11.97
N SER A 343 19.95 -26.41 11.64
CA SER A 343 19.70 -25.29 12.55
C SER A 343 18.39 -24.53 12.29
N LEU A 344 17.77 -24.71 11.11
CA LEU A 344 16.46 -24.16 10.78
C LEU A 344 15.32 -25.13 11.15
N ASN A 345 15.23 -25.49 12.42
CA ASN A 345 14.02 -26.10 12.97
C ASN A 345 12.89 -25.06 13.00
N VAL A 346 11.87 -25.25 12.16
CA VAL A 346 10.43 -24.88 12.10
C VAL A 346 9.85 -23.73 12.98
N VAL A 347 10.54 -23.20 13.98
CA VAL A 347 10.12 -22.10 14.87
C VAL A 347 10.22 -20.72 14.19
N ALA A 348 11.02 -20.57 13.14
CA ALA A 348 11.25 -19.28 12.46
C ALA A 348 10.03 -18.72 11.69
N VAL A 349 9.01 -19.54 11.40
CA VAL A 349 7.78 -19.09 10.73
C VAL A 349 6.85 -18.31 11.69
N SER A 350 7.12 -18.34 12.99
CA SER A 350 6.36 -17.57 13.99
C SER A 350 6.72 -16.07 14.03
N GLY A 351 7.87 -15.69 13.45
CA GLY A 351 8.46 -14.34 13.57
C GLY A 351 7.88 -13.26 12.67
N VAL A 352 7.12 -13.63 11.63
CA VAL A 352 6.48 -12.64 10.72
C VAL A 352 5.26 -11.96 11.37
N THR A 353 4.80 -12.47 12.52
CA THR A 353 3.67 -11.91 13.29
C THR A 353 4.09 -10.82 14.29
N LEU A 354 5.37 -10.45 14.38
CA LEU A 354 5.92 -9.54 15.41
C LEU A 354 6.53 -8.25 14.84
N ALA A 355 6.05 -7.78 13.69
CA ALA A 355 6.34 -6.43 13.18
C ALA A 355 5.19 -5.43 13.47
N VAL A 356 4.49 -5.59 14.60
CA VAL A 356 3.42 -4.67 15.05
C VAL A 356 3.82 -3.77 16.21
N GLU A 357 4.99 -3.94 16.82
CA GLU A 357 5.53 -2.92 17.71
C GLU A 357 6.92 -2.50 17.26
N GLY A 358 7.02 -1.27 16.78
CA GLY A 358 8.26 -0.62 16.43
C GLY A 358 9.15 -0.48 17.67
N ARG A 359 10.02 -1.47 17.89
CA ARG A 359 11.27 -1.29 18.64
C ARG A 359 12.39 -1.95 17.85
N ARG A 360 13.25 -1.10 17.26
CA ARG A 360 14.53 -1.52 16.69
C ARG A 360 15.43 -1.97 17.85
N LEU A 361 15.77 -3.26 17.89
CA LEU A 361 16.93 -3.76 18.63
C LEU A 361 18.00 -4.12 17.60
N TYR A 362 18.98 -3.23 17.42
CA TYR A 362 20.28 -3.63 16.89
C TYR A 362 21.10 -4.12 18.08
N GLY A 363 21.21 -5.43 18.24
CA GLY A 363 22.19 -6.07 19.10
C GLY A 363 23.07 -6.95 18.24
N GLN A 364 24.29 -6.48 17.92
CA GLN A 364 25.34 -7.35 17.40
C GLN A 364 25.64 -8.41 18.45
N ILE A 365 25.42 -9.68 18.12
CA ILE A 365 25.93 -10.80 18.91
C ILE A 365 27.39 -10.98 18.50
N VAL A 366 28.31 -10.45 19.31
CA VAL A 366 29.70 -10.88 19.33
C VAL A 366 29.80 -11.95 20.43
N CYS A 367 30.10 -13.18 20.04
CA CYS A 367 30.42 -14.25 21.00
C CYS A 367 31.80 -13.99 21.61
N GLY A 368 31.87 -13.84 22.94
CA GLY A 368 33.12 -13.81 23.69
C GLY A 368 32.98 -13.26 25.11
N GLU A 369 32.94 -14.17 26.09
CA GLU A 369 33.29 -14.09 27.52
C GLU A 369 32.86 -12.92 28.43
N VAL A 370 32.45 -13.32 29.65
CA VAL A 370 31.91 -12.53 30.77
C VAL A 370 33.02 -11.79 31.52
N THR A 371 32.78 -10.54 31.95
CA THR A 371 32.95 -10.02 33.34
C THR A 371 32.89 -8.49 33.38
N GLY A 372 32.19 -7.92 34.38
CA GLY A 372 32.38 -6.51 34.78
C GLY A 372 31.10 -5.72 35.03
N ASN A 373 30.88 -5.36 36.30
CA ASN A 373 29.92 -4.36 36.77
C ASN A 373 29.96 -3.08 35.92
N VAL A 374 28.85 -2.71 35.29
CA VAL A 374 28.62 -1.34 34.83
C VAL A 374 27.17 -0.94 35.12
N SER A 375 27.04 0.15 35.88
CA SER A 375 25.82 0.84 36.29
C SER A 375 24.86 1.08 35.12
N VAL A 376 23.61 0.66 35.30
CA VAL A 376 22.49 0.94 34.38
C VAL A 376 22.20 2.46 34.39
N PRO A 377 22.22 3.17 33.25
CA PRO A 377 21.77 4.55 33.22
C PRO A 377 20.24 4.61 33.17
N THR A 378 19.65 5.26 34.17
CA THR A 378 18.23 5.61 34.20
C THR A 378 17.95 6.69 33.17
N ILE A 379 17.16 6.39 32.14
CA ILE A 379 16.66 7.37 31.18
C ILE A 379 15.36 7.95 31.72
N ILE A 380 15.40 9.22 32.15
CA ILE A 380 14.22 10.04 32.44
C ILE A 380 13.71 10.55 31.08
N VAL A 381 12.44 10.29 30.78
CA VAL A 381 11.76 10.85 29.60
C VAL A 381 10.82 11.93 30.09
N ASP A 382 11.21 13.19 29.91
CA ASP A 382 10.32 14.33 30.06
C ASP A 382 9.37 14.44 28.86
N GLY A 383 8.07 14.53 29.18
CA GLY A 383 7.07 15.25 28.40
C GLY A 383 6.33 14.51 27.29
N VAL A 384 5.10 14.05 27.58
CA VAL A 384 3.89 14.36 26.79
C VAL A 384 2.69 14.38 27.76
N SER A 385 2.20 15.58 28.05
CA SER A 385 0.82 15.83 28.52
C SER A 385 -0.08 16.11 27.33
#